data_AF-A0A3N9MMJ7-F1
#
_entry.id   AF-A0A3N9MMJ7-F1
#
_cell.length_a   1.000
_cell.length_b   1.000
_cell.length_c   1.000
_cell.angle_alpha   90.00
_cell.angle_beta   90.00
_cell.angle_gamma   90.00
#
_symmetry.space_group_name_H-M   'P 1'
#
loop_
_entity.id
_entity.type
_entity.pdbx_description
1 polymer ?
#
loop_
_entity_poly.entity_id
_entity_poly.type
_entity_poly.pdbx_seq_one_letter_code
_entity_poly.pdbx_strand_id
1 'polypeptide(L)'
;MYNKLIINIKPLGFMWDTYDPFLFCVHHKDFYPAGNELMGLVAQYGPFVMNTQAEIHQAIEDYRKTQFGGWPWSAFDHTHPRLKGRFARYADGREEIK
;
A
#
# COMPACT_ATOMS: atom_id res chain seq x y z
N MET A 1 10.77 -41.74 -12.94
CA MET A 1 10.94 -40.70 -13.99
C MET A 1 11.18 -39.37 -13.32
N TYR A 2 12.34 -38.76 -13.56
CA TYR A 2 12.69 -37.44 -13.00
C TYR A 2 12.14 -36.37 -13.94
N ASN A 3 11.13 -35.61 -13.52
CA ASN A 3 10.59 -34.52 -14.32
C ASN A 3 11.50 -33.30 -14.15
N LYS A 4 12.18 -32.91 -15.23
CA LYS A 4 13.16 -31.81 -15.25
C LYS A 4 12.55 -30.46 -14.83
N LEU A 5 11.22 -30.32 -14.85
CA LEU A 5 10.49 -29.11 -14.42
C LEU A 5 10.21 -29.06 -12.91
N ILE A 6 10.33 -30.17 -12.19
CA ILE A 6 10.03 -30.22 -10.77
C ILE A 6 11.32 -29.93 -9.99
N ILE A 7 11.37 -28.75 -9.38
CA ILE A 7 12.54 -28.26 -8.64
C ILE A 7 12.65 -28.93 -7.26
N ASN A 8 11.52 -29.23 -6.60
CA ASN A 8 11.47 -29.90 -5.30
C ASN A 8 10.08 -30.53 -5.03
N ILE A 9 10.02 -31.63 -4.28
CA ILE A 9 8.77 -32.26 -3.80
C ILE A 9 8.90 -32.44 -2.28
N LYS A 10 7.93 -31.92 -1.51
CA LYS A 10 7.86 -32.08 -0.06
C LYS A 10 6.46 -32.54 0.38
N PRO A 11 6.33 -33.35 1.45
CA PRO A 11 5.05 -33.71 2.04
C PRO A 11 4.35 -32.48 2.63
N LEU A 12 3.02 -32.44 2.55
CA LEU A 12 2.22 -31.30 3.00
C LEU A 12 2.20 -31.21 4.54
N GLY A 13 2.78 -30.14 5.09
CA GLY A 13 2.77 -29.83 6.53
C GLY A 13 1.70 -28.80 6.92
N PHE A 14 1.55 -28.56 8.23
CA PHE A 14 0.60 -27.58 8.78
C PHE A 14 0.96 -26.13 8.39
N MET A 15 2.25 -25.82 8.26
CA MET A 15 2.76 -24.57 7.68
C MET A 15 3.52 -24.90 6.39
N TRP A 16 3.32 -24.08 5.36
CA TRP A 16 4.04 -24.26 4.10
C TRP A 16 5.40 -23.58 4.18
N ASP A 17 6.45 -24.29 3.76
CA ASP A 17 7.79 -23.71 3.59
C ASP A 17 7.70 -22.55 2.59
N THR A 18 7.92 -21.34 3.09
CA THR A 18 8.02 -20.15 2.25
C THR A 18 9.47 -20.04 1.80
N TYR A 19 9.73 -19.92 0.49
CA TYR A 19 11.05 -19.49 0.03
C TYR A 19 11.33 -18.14 0.68
N ASP A 20 12.49 -18.05 1.35
CA ASP A 20 13.03 -16.89 2.08
C ASP A 20 12.02 -15.73 2.17
N PRO A 21 11.36 -15.51 3.33
CA PRO A 21 10.36 -14.47 3.44
C PRO A 21 11.03 -13.20 2.97
N PHE A 22 10.66 -12.69 1.79
CA PHE A 22 11.18 -11.43 1.30
C PHE A 22 10.90 -10.42 2.41
N LEU A 23 11.90 -10.15 3.25
CA LEU A 23 11.80 -9.18 4.31
C LEU A 23 11.86 -7.86 3.57
N PHE A 24 10.71 -7.42 3.12
CA PHE A 24 10.54 -6.14 2.50
C PHE A 24 10.59 -5.09 3.62
N CYS A 25 11.81 -4.73 4.02
CA CYS A 25 12.04 -3.60 4.92
C CYS A 25 11.82 -2.31 4.14
N VAL A 26 10.63 -1.71 4.28
CA VAL A 26 10.40 -0.31 3.90
C VAL A 26 10.80 0.56 5.08
N HIS A 27 11.82 1.40 4.90
CA HIS A 27 12.08 2.48 5.84
C HIS A 27 11.16 3.65 5.52
N HIS A 28 10.09 3.79 6.28
CA HIS A 28 9.22 4.98 6.23
C HIS A 28 9.95 6.15 6.90
N LYS A 29 10.29 7.18 6.11
CA LYS A 29 10.74 8.47 6.65
C LYS A 29 9.56 9.43 6.68
N ASP A 30 8.64 9.15 7.58
CA ASP A 30 7.44 9.97 7.75
C ASP A 30 7.79 11.23 8.55
N PHE A 31 7.40 12.38 8.03
CA PHE A 31 7.51 13.66 8.73
C PHE A 31 6.18 13.98 9.38
N TYR A 32 5.90 13.34 10.52
CA TYR A 32 4.68 13.61 11.28
C TYR A 32 4.68 15.06 11.79
N PRO A 33 3.51 15.73 11.82
CA PRO A 33 3.36 17.02 12.47
C PRO A 33 3.74 16.95 13.96
N ALA A 34 4.22 18.05 14.50
CA ALA A 34 4.50 18.19 15.92
C ALA A 34 3.22 17.99 16.75
N GLY A 35 3.38 17.34 17.90
CA GLY A 35 2.33 17.29 18.92
C GLY A 35 2.32 18.56 19.77
N ASN A 36 1.20 18.80 20.45
CA ASN A 36 1.06 19.85 21.45
C ASN A 36 1.43 19.33 22.87
N GLU A 37 1.44 20.23 23.86
CA GLU A 37 1.79 19.91 25.27
C GLU A 37 0.86 18.87 25.92
N LEU A 38 -0.31 18.63 25.32
CA LEU A 38 -1.32 17.66 25.76
C LEU A 38 -1.27 16.36 24.96
N MET A 39 -0.18 16.10 24.23
CA MET A 39 -0.03 14.93 23.34
C MET A 39 -1.08 14.86 22.22
N GLY A 40 -1.67 16.01 21.85
CA GLY A 40 -2.64 16.15 20.77
C GLY A 40 -2.04 16.77 19.51
N LEU A 41 -2.86 16.87 18.46
CA LEU A 41 -2.48 17.49 17.19
C LEU A 41 -2.46 19.02 17.30
N VAL A 42 -1.50 19.66 16.64
CA VAL A 42 -1.38 21.14 16.63
C VAL A 42 -2.39 21.77 15.66
N ALA A 43 -2.58 21.19 14.48
CA ALA A 43 -3.61 21.60 13.53
C ALA A 43 -4.24 20.40 12.82
N GLN A 44 -5.57 20.33 12.84
CA GLN A 44 -6.36 19.29 12.20
C GLN A 44 -7.65 19.86 11.61
N TYR A 45 -8.03 19.39 10.43
CA TYR A 45 -9.37 19.58 9.88
C TYR A 45 -9.82 18.34 9.10
N GLY A 46 -10.82 17.63 9.63
CA GLY A 46 -11.27 16.36 9.06
C GLY A 46 -10.11 15.36 8.94
N PRO A 47 -9.80 14.85 7.72
CA PRO A 47 -8.70 13.90 7.50
C PRO A 47 -7.32 14.56 7.39
N PHE A 48 -7.22 15.88 7.35
CA PHE A 48 -5.95 16.60 7.16
C PHE A 48 -5.34 16.96 8.51
N VAL A 49 -4.06 16.65 8.72
CA VAL A 49 -3.29 16.92 9.94
C VAL A 49 -1.95 17.53 9.56
N MET A 50 -1.63 18.71 10.11
CA MET A 50 -0.43 19.50 9.77
C MET A 50 0.09 20.28 10.98
N ASN A 51 1.19 21.03 10.84
CA ASN A 51 1.74 21.87 11.91
C ASN A 51 1.01 23.21 12.04
N THR A 52 0.42 23.72 10.95
CA THR A 52 -0.24 25.03 10.94
C THR A 52 -1.57 25.02 10.18
N GLN A 53 -2.44 25.99 10.47
CA GLN A 53 -3.72 26.15 9.75
C GLN A 53 -3.52 26.51 8.26
N ALA A 54 -2.44 27.22 7.93
CA ALA A 54 -2.10 27.53 6.55
C ALA A 54 -1.76 26.26 5.75
N GLU A 55 -1.01 25.33 6.35
CA GLU A 55 -0.71 24.03 5.75
C GLU A 55 -1.97 23.17 5.56
N ILE A 56 -2.92 23.22 6.51
CA ILE A 56 -4.23 22.57 6.35
C ILE A 56 -4.97 23.11 5.12
N HIS A 57 -5.03 24.44 4.95
CA HIS A 57 -5.67 25.04 3.77
C HIS A 57 -4.99 24.61 2.47
N GLN A 58 -3.66 24.62 2.44
CA GLN A 58 -2.91 24.15 1.27
C GLN A 58 -3.21 22.69 0.95
N ALA A 59 -3.24 21.81 1.96
CA ALA A 59 -3.54 20.39 1.76
C ALA A 59 -4.95 20.17 1.20
N ILE A 60 -5.93 20.97 1.64
CA ILE A 60 -7.30 20.94 1.12
C ILE A 60 -7.34 21.42 -0.34
N GLU A 61 -6.61 22.48 -0.68
CA GLU A 61 -6.50 22.96 -2.06
C GLU A 61 -5.86 21.93 -2.98
N ASP A 62 -4.76 21.31 -2.54
CA ASP A 62 -4.06 20.26 -3.28
C ASP A 62 -4.97 19.05 -3.52
N TYR A 63 -5.71 18.63 -2.49
CA TYR A 63 -6.70 17.56 -2.61
C TYR A 63 -7.84 17.92 -3.56
N ARG A 64 -8.39 19.14 -3.48
CA ARG A 64 -9.43 19.61 -4.40
C ARG A 64 -8.94 19.62 -5.85
N LYS A 65 -7.67 19.95 -6.08
CA LYS A 65 -7.07 20.05 -7.41
C LYS A 65 -6.71 18.69 -8.01
N THR A 66 -6.18 17.78 -7.20
CA THR A 66 -5.51 16.56 -7.72
C THR A 66 -6.10 15.26 -7.20
N GLN A 67 -6.92 15.32 -6.14
CA GLN A 67 -7.35 14.16 -5.37
C GLN A 67 -6.19 13.23 -4.97
N PHE A 68 -4.96 13.79 -4.87
CA PHE A 68 -3.70 13.08 -4.65
C PHE A 68 -3.48 11.88 -5.57
N GLY A 69 -3.71 12.07 -6.87
CA GLY A 69 -3.52 11.02 -7.88
C GLY A 69 -4.80 10.25 -8.21
N GLY A 70 -5.90 10.54 -7.51
CA GLY A 70 -7.23 10.01 -7.81
C GLY A 70 -7.38 8.52 -7.53
N TRP A 71 -8.62 8.05 -7.61
CA TRP A 71 -8.91 6.63 -7.53
C TRP A 71 -8.69 5.99 -8.91
N PRO A 72 -7.73 5.07 -9.07
CA PRO A 72 -7.35 4.56 -10.40
C PRO A 72 -8.38 3.58 -10.99
N TRP A 73 -9.41 3.23 -10.23
CA TRP A 73 -10.42 2.26 -10.62
C TRP A 73 -11.72 2.94 -11.01
N SER A 74 -12.45 2.31 -11.93
CA SER A 74 -13.72 2.84 -12.47
C SER A 74 -14.87 2.90 -11.46
N ALA A 75 -14.74 2.23 -10.32
CA ALA A 75 -15.76 2.15 -9.28
C ALA A 75 -15.12 2.30 -7.89
N PHE A 76 -15.83 2.96 -6.97
CA PHE A 76 -15.36 3.19 -5.60
C PHE A 76 -15.17 1.90 -4.79
N ASP A 77 -15.93 0.86 -5.12
CA ASP A 77 -15.93 -0.46 -4.52
C ASP A 77 -15.22 -1.49 -5.43
N HIS A 78 -14.16 -1.08 -6.12
CA HIS A 78 -13.45 -1.97 -7.04
C HIS A 78 -12.97 -3.24 -6.33
N THR A 79 -13.48 -4.37 -6.80
CA THR A 79 -13.01 -5.70 -6.41
C THR A 79 -12.46 -6.41 -7.64
N HIS A 80 -11.36 -7.14 -7.48
CA HIS A 80 -10.83 -7.93 -8.58
C HIS A 80 -11.72 -9.17 -8.82
N PRO A 81 -11.88 -9.62 -10.08
CA PRO A 81 -12.69 -10.79 -10.38
C PRO A 81 -12.19 -12.01 -9.61
N ARG A 82 -13.11 -12.82 -9.07
CA ARG A 82 -12.79 -14.03 -8.30
C ARG A 82 -11.86 -15.00 -9.05
N LEU A 83 -11.98 -15.06 -10.39
CA LEU A 83 -11.19 -15.95 -11.24
C LEU A 83 -9.86 -15.35 -11.69
N LYS A 84 -9.55 -14.09 -11.35
CA LYS A 84 -8.32 -13.41 -11.79
C LYS A 84 -7.04 -14.05 -11.21
N GLY A 85 -7.15 -14.85 -10.15
CA GLY A 85 -5.99 -15.48 -9.52
C GLY A 85 -5.12 -14.46 -8.78
N ARG A 86 -3.88 -14.84 -8.47
CA ARG A 86 -2.93 -13.93 -7.81
C ARG A 86 -2.20 -13.13 -8.88
N PHE A 87 -2.09 -11.83 -8.69
CA PHE A 87 -1.35 -10.97 -9.60
C PHE A 87 -0.59 -9.87 -8.85
N ALA A 88 0.44 -9.31 -9.49
CA ALA A 88 1.19 -8.16 -9.00
C ALA A 88 1.30 -7.12 -10.12
N ARG A 89 0.95 -5.86 -9.84
CA ARG A 89 1.17 -4.72 -10.74
C ARG A 89 2.34 -3.89 -10.25
N TYR A 90 3.30 -3.62 -11.13
CA TYR A 90 4.49 -2.83 -10.84
C TYR A 90 4.31 -1.37 -11.25
N ALA A 91 5.16 -0.47 -10.72
CA ALA A 91 5.09 0.97 -10.99
C ALA A 91 5.35 1.34 -12.47
N ASP A 92 6.05 0.49 -13.20
CA ASP A 92 6.29 0.60 -14.65
C ASP A 92 5.10 0.13 -15.50
N GLY A 93 4.02 -0.34 -14.86
CA GLY A 93 2.81 -0.84 -15.52
C GLY A 93 2.82 -2.33 -15.85
N ARG A 94 3.92 -3.06 -15.58
CA ARG A 94 3.98 -4.52 -15.79
C ARG A 94 3.04 -5.25 -14.84
N GLU A 95 2.40 -6.32 -15.30
CA GLU A 95 1.58 -7.22 -14.47
C GLU A 95 2.13 -8.65 -14.55
N GLU A 96 2.31 -9.28 -13.39
CA GLU A 96 2.66 -10.71 -13.26
C GLU A 96 1.45 -11.49 -12.74
N ILE A 97 1.15 -12.64 -13.34
CA ILE A 97 0.01 -13.51 -12.97
C ILE A 97 0.56 -14.86 -12.50
N LYS A 98 0.05 -15.37 -11.37
CA LYS A 98 0.40 -16.66 -10.77
C LYS A 98 -0.82 -17.57 -10.59
#